data_AF-A0A286E2U2-F1
#
_entry.id   AF-A0A286E2U2-F1
#
_cell.length_a   1.000
_cell.length_b   1.000
_cell.length_c   1.000
_cell.angle_alpha   90.00
_cell.angle_beta   90.00
_cell.angle_gamma   90.00
#
_symmetry.space_group_name_H-M   'P 1'
#
loop_
_entity.id
_entity.type
_entity.pdbx_description
1 polymer ?
#
loop_
_entity_poly.entity_id
_entity_poly.type
_entity_poly.pdbx_seq_one_letter_code
_entity_poly.pdbx_strand_id
1 'polypeptide(L)'
;MPPHLLSVNTGRAAPVARTDNPGGLTGIDKRPTEGGIAVDAPGPKGTGGSGLAGDSVADLRHHGGDDQAVYAYAREDLDHWSEELGQPLHNGVFGENLTTEGIDVNDVKIGERWRVGDTLLLEATSPRIPCSTFADWLGQRGWVRRFAGAALPGAYFRVLRPGTIRAGDRIEVVHRPAHDVSVALAFRAQLGEPALRPRLLAAGTALHTELYRKAVAWAEPATATDTTDRTDPADPAEPAEKTESAEPAEKTEPAEPVAATGAAKSIG
;
A
#
# COMPACT_ATOMS: atom_id res chain seq x y z
N MET A 1 11.34 -22.24 11.30
CA MET A 1 10.14 -22.39 12.17
C MET A 1 8.91 -22.44 11.27
N PRO A 2 7.77 -23.02 11.70
CA PRO A 2 6.54 -22.87 10.93
C PRO A 2 6.13 -21.39 10.81
N PRO A 3 5.32 -21.02 9.80
CA PRO A 3 4.76 -19.68 9.70
C PRO A 3 4.09 -19.23 11.00
N HIS A 4 4.36 -18.01 11.45
CA HIS A 4 3.80 -17.48 12.70
C HIS A 4 3.75 -15.94 12.70
N LEU A 5 3.03 -15.40 13.68
CA LEU A 5 3.04 -13.97 13.98
C LEU A 5 4.32 -13.61 14.73
N LEU A 6 5.21 -12.84 14.11
CA LEU A 6 6.35 -12.28 14.82
C LEU A 6 5.91 -11.19 15.80
N SER A 7 4.94 -10.35 15.41
CA SER A 7 4.28 -9.41 16.31
C SER A 7 2.86 -9.07 15.88
N VAL A 8 2.06 -8.65 16.86
CA VAL A 8 0.75 -8.02 16.67
C VAL A 8 0.88 -6.55 17.01
N ASN A 9 0.55 -5.67 16.07
CA ASN A 9 0.79 -4.25 16.18
C ASN A 9 -0.53 -3.46 16.14
N THR A 10 -0.65 -2.47 17.00
CA THR A 10 -1.78 -1.53 17.01
C THR A 10 -1.25 -0.10 17.09
N GLY A 11 -2.02 0.84 16.55
CA GLY A 11 -1.71 2.26 16.56
C GLY A 11 -2.88 3.04 17.14
N ARG A 12 -2.57 4.09 17.90
CA ARG A 12 -3.56 5.10 18.28
C ARG A 12 -3.55 6.22 17.27
N ALA A 13 -4.72 6.82 17.02
CA ALA A 13 -4.79 8.01 16.19
C ALA A 13 -3.93 9.13 16.78
N ALA A 14 -2.94 9.59 16.02
CA ALA A 14 -2.03 10.65 16.40
C ALA A 14 -1.87 11.66 15.24
N PRO A 15 -1.58 12.94 15.54
CA PRO A 15 -1.33 13.93 14.50
C PRO A 15 -0.01 13.64 13.79
N VAL A 16 0.03 13.91 12.49
CA VAL A 16 1.27 13.86 11.66
C VAL A 16 1.44 15.15 10.89
N ALA A 17 2.67 15.41 10.42
CA ALA A 17 3.01 16.63 9.69
C ALA A 17 2.17 16.81 8.42
N ARG A 18 1.80 15.72 7.74
CA ARG A 18 0.96 15.75 6.54
C ARG A 18 0.14 14.47 6.41
N THR A 19 -1.14 14.62 6.09
CA THR A 19 -2.06 13.52 5.77
C THR A 19 -3.25 14.04 4.98
N ASP A 20 -3.83 13.19 4.13
CA ASP A 20 -5.06 13.50 3.37
C ASP A 20 -6.33 13.42 4.21
N ASN A 21 -6.21 12.89 5.44
CA ASN A 21 -7.30 12.84 6.37
C ASN A 21 -7.66 14.26 6.83
N PRO A 22 -8.90 14.74 6.62
CA PRO A 22 -9.33 16.07 7.06
C PRO A 22 -9.13 16.31 8.56
N GLY A 23 -9.15 15.25 9.38
CA GLY A 23 -8.91 15.34 10.82
C GLY A 23 -7.43 15.52 11.21
N GLY A 24 -6.48 15.42 10.26
CA GLY A 24 -5.04 15.54 10.55
C GLY A 24 -4.45 14.37 11.35
N LEU A 25 -5.24 13.33 11.63
CA LEU A 25 -4.85 12.17 12.43
C LEU A 25 -4.56 10.96 11.55
N THR A 26 -3.68 10.08 12.03
CA THR A 26 -3.41 8.77 11.43
C THR A 26 -3.06 7.73 12.49
N GLY A 27 -3.36 6.47 12.22
CA GLY A 27 -2.92 5.31 13.01
C GLY A 27 -1.79 4.54 12.33
N ILE A 28 -0.96 5.22 11.52
CA ILE A 28 0.11 4.58 10.73
C ILE A 28 1.29 4.13 11.58
N ASP A 29 1.59 4.82 12.69
CA ASP A 29 2.60 4.42 13.66
C ASP A 29 2.04 3.29 14.55
N LYS A 30 2.03 2.07 14.01
CA LYS A 30 1.66 0.89 14.79
C LYS A 30 2.87 0.36 15.53
N ARG A 31 2.68 -0.02 16.78
CA ARG A 31 3.73 -0.60 17.63
C ARG A 31 3.35 -2.00 18.08
N PRO A 32 4.34 -2.90 18.28
CA PRO A 32 4.10 -4.19 18.88
C PRO A 32 3.34 -4.07 20.20
N THR A 33 2.35 -4.93 20.39
CA THR A 33 1.52 -5.00 21.59
C THR A 33 1.85 -6.23 22.40
N GLU A 34 1.68 -6.13 23.71
CA GLU A 34 1.81 -7.26 24.63
C GLU A 34 0.45 -7.92 24.87
N GLY A 35 0.47 -9.24 25.11
CA GLY A 35 -0.73 -10.00 25.44
C GLY A 35 -1.59 -10.37 24.22
N GLY A 36 -2.79 -10.87 24.51
CA GLY A 36 -3.76 -11.27 23.49
C GLY A 36 -4.61 -10.10 23.01
N ILE A 37 -4.73 -9.94 21.69
CA ILE A 37 -5.56 -8.93 21.03
C ILE A 37 -6.78 -9.61 20.42
N ALA A 38 -7.96 -9.12 20.77
CA ALA A 38 -9.21 -9.56 20.14
C ALA A 38 -9.31 -9.02 18.71
N VAL A 39 -9.76 -9.88 17.80
CA VAL A 39 -9.94 -9.57 16.38
C VAL A 39 -11.35 -9.96 15.95
N ASP A 40 -12.08 -9.00 15.39
CA ASP A 40 -13.46 -9.19 14.90
C ASP A 40 -13.68 -8.42 13.58
N ALA A 41 -14.78 -8.72 12.89
CA ALA A 41 -15.23 -7.96 11.74
C ALA A 41 -15.63 -6.54 12.18
N PRO A 42 -14.98 -5.48 11.66
CA PRO A 42 -15.25 -4.11 12.10
C PRO A 42 -16.55 -3.54 11.53
N GLY A 43 -17.19 -4.23 10.58
CA GLY A 43 -18.37 -3.77 9.86
C GLY A 43 -18.02 -3.09 8.54
N PRO A 44 -19.02 -2.53 7.83
CA PRO A 44 -18.84 -2.07 6.47
C PRO A 44 -17.96 -0.81 6.41
N LYS A 45 -17.22 -0.68 5.30
CA LYS A 45 -16.40 0.51 4.99
C LYS A 45 -17.22 1.81 5.14
N GLY A 46 -16.57 2.86 5.66
CA GLY A 46 -17.22 4.12 6.03
C GLY A 46 -17.72 4.17 7.47
N THR A 47 -17.89 3.01 8.13
CA THR A 47 -18.26 2.92 9.56
C THR A 47 -17.32 2.02 10.35
N GLY A 48 -16.91 0.89 9.78
CA GLY A 48 -15.95 -0.04 10.38
C GLY A 48 -14.52 0.46 10.22
N GLY A 49 -13.75 0.42 11.32
CA GLY A 49 -12.33 0.77 11.36
C GLY A 49 -11.43 -0.45 11.22
N SER A 50 -10.59 -0.67 12.24
CA SER A 50 -9.71 -1.84 12.35
C SER A 50 -10.47 -3.03 12.94
N GLY A 51 -10.12 -4.23 12.48
CA GLY A 51 -10.59 -5.47 13.10
C GLY A 51 -9.89 -5.77 14.43
N LEU A 52 -8.76 -5.12 14.75
CA LEU A 52 -8.02 -5.34 15.99
C LEU A 52 -8.50 -4.40 17.11
N ALA A 53 -8.79 -4.97 18.28
CA ALA A 53 -9.12 -4.20 19.46
C ALA A 53 -7.96 -3.24 19.85
N GLY A 54 -8.30 -1.97 20.05
CA GLY A 54 -7.34 -0.93 20.42
C GLY A 54 -6.60 -0.27 19.25
N ASP A 55 -6.75 -0.77 18.02
CA ASP A 55 -6.17 -0.17 16.82
C ASP A 55 -7.08 0.90 16.20
N SER A 56 -6.48 1.94 15.64
CA SER A 56 -7.18 3.10 15.08
C SER A 56 -7.01 3.20 13.57
N VAL A 57 -8.13 3.36 12.86
CA VAL A 57 -8.17 3.78 11.45
C VAL A 57 -8.78 5.17 11.38
N ALA A 58 -7.98 6.16 10.97
CA ALA A 58 -8.37 7.56 11.09
C ALA A 58 -9.18 8.10 9.89
N ASP A 59 -9.03 7.51 8.69
CA ASP A 59 -9.83 7.85 7.51
C ASP A 59 -10.64 6.64 7.01
N LEU A 60 -11.87 6.52 7.49
CA LEU A 60 -12.78 5.42 7.16
C LEU A 60 -13.34 5.48 5.73
N ARG A 61 -13.12 6.57 4.99
CA ARG A 61 -13.57 6.71 3.60
C ARG A 61 -12.70 5.89 2.66
N HIS A 62 -11.42 5.77 2.99
CA HIS A 62 -10.41 5.10 2.17
C HIS A 62 -9.85 3.84 2.80
N HIS A 63 -9.96 3.70 4.13
CA HIS A 63 -9.37 2.61 4.89
C HIS A 63 -10.40 1.94 5.81
N GLY A 64 -10.06 0.73 6.26
CA GLY A 64 -10.86 -0.03 7.19
C GLY A 64 -12.09 -0.67 6.54
N GLY A 65 -12.98 -1.15 7.40
CA GLY A 65 -14.13 -1.95 7.02
C GLY A 65 -13.75 -3.41 6.78
N ASP A 66 -14.76 -4.24 6.54
CA ASP A 66 -14.60 -5.70 6.50
C ASP A 66 -13.52 -6.17 5.53
N ASP A 67 -13.41 -5.58 4.33
CA ASP A 67 -12.40 -5.98 3.34
C ASP A 67 -10.96 -5.54 3.70
N GLN A 68 -10.78 -4.67 4.69
CA GLN A 68 -9.48 -4.17 5.14
C GLN A 68 -9.34 -4.25 6.66
N ALA A 69 -9.97 -5.25 7.28
CA ALA A 69 -10.03 -5.40 8.73
C ALA A 69 -8.65 -5.64 9.35
N VAL A 70 -7.78 -6.40 8.67
CA VAL A 70 -6.45 -6.75 9.16
C VAL A 70 -5.43 -6.56 8.04
N TYR A 71 -4.34 -5.85 8.33
CA TYR A 71 -3.22 -5.71 7.39
C TYR A 71 -2.01 -6.56 7.84
N ALA A 72 -1.48 -7.39 6.95
CA ALA A 72 -0.29 -8.21 7.21
C ALA A 72 0.88 -7.83 6.30
N TYR A 73 2.09 -7.94 6.85
CA TYR A 73 3.34 -7.70 6.13
C TYR A 73 4.42 -8.66 6.63
N ALA A 74 5.27 -9.19 5.74
CA ALA A 74 6.31 -10.14 6.11
C ALA A 74 7.50 -9.42 6.74
N ARG A 75 8.12 -10.03 7.76
CA ARG A 75 9.38 -9.52 8.33
C ARG A 75 10.48 -9.53 7.28
N GLU A 76 10.51 -10.56 6.44
CA GLU A 76 11.45 -10.73 5.35
C GLU A 76 11.40 -9.56 4.35
N ASP A 77 10.20 -9.03 4.08
CA ASP A 77 10.03 -7.84 3.23
C ASP A 77 10.48 -6.56 3.96
N LEU A 78 10.22 -6.42 5.26
CA LEU A 78 10.73 -5.29 6.05
C LEU A 78 12.25 -5.29 6.10
N ASP A 79 12.89 -6.46 6.19
CA ASP A 79 14.34 -6.60 6.17
C ASP A 79 14.91 -6.16 4.83
N HIS A 80 14.30 -6.59 3.72
CA HIS A 80 14.66 -6.11 2.38
C HIS A 80 14.60 -4.57 2.30
N TRP A 81 13.53 -3.95 2.81
CA TRP A 81 13.43 -2.49 2.84
C TRP A 81 14.42 -1.83 3.81
N SER A 82 14.73 -2.48 4.92
CA SER A 82 15.70 -1.99 5.89
C SER A 82 17.10 -1.86 5.27
N GLU A 83 17.49 -2.85 4.46
CA GLU A 83 18.72 -2.83 3.67
C GLU A 83 18.69 -1.74 2.59
N GLU A 84 17.61 -1.68 1.79
CA GLU A 84 17.40 -0.69 0.73
C GLU A 84 17.36 0.77 1.20
N LEU A 85 16.98 0.98 2.47
CA LEU A 85 16.91 2.31 3.09
C LEU A 85 18.12 2.61 3.98
N GLY A 86 18.97 1.62 4.27
CA GLY A 86 20.12 1.77 5.15
C GLY A 86 19.76 2.11 6.60
N GLN A 87 18.57 1.72 7.06
CA GLN A 87 18.10 1.98 8.43
C GLN A 87 17.21 0.86 8.95
N PRO A 88 17.24 0.56 10.26
CA PRO A 88 16.39 -0.47 10.85
C PRO A 88 14.91 -0.11 10.74
N LEU A 89 14.11 -1.07 10.25
CA LEU A 89 12.65 -0.98 10.24
C LEU A 89 12.06 -1.85 11.34
N HIS A 90 11.26 -1.22 12.20
CA HIS A 90 10.57 -1.91 13.29
C HIS A 90 9.27 -2.54 12.80
N ASN A 91 8.81 -3.58 13.47
CA ASN A 91 7.51 -4.19 13.18
C ASN A 91 6.38 -3.21 13.46
N GLY A 92 5.43 -3.09 12.55
CA GLY A 92 4.33 -2.12 12.58
C GLY A 92 4.62 -0.83 11.83
N VAL A 93 5.86 -0.60 11.36
CA VAL A 93 6.27 0.67 10.75
C VAL A 93 5.54 0.97 9.43
N PHE A 94 5.08 -0.05 8.71
CA PHE A 94 4.26 0.16 7.51
C PHE A 94 2.78 0.28 7.85
N GLY A 95 2.44 0.31 9.13
CA GLY A 95 1.08 0.36 9.64
C GLY A 95 0.38 -1.00 9.53
N GLU A 96 1.12 -2.10 9.42
CA GLU A 96 0.61 -3.47 9.48
C GLU A 96 0.22 -3.88 10.89
N ASN A 97 -0.89 -4.60 10.99
CA ASN A 97 -1.36 -5.20 12.22
C ASN A 97 -0.61 -6.49 12.54
N LEU A 98 -0.29 -7.27 11.51
CA LEU A 98 0.39 -8.55 11.65
C LEU A 98 1.74 -8.47 10.95
N THR A 99 2.83 -8.49 11.73
CA THR A 99 4.14 -8.77 11.15
C THR A 99 4.35 -10.28 11.20
N THR A 100 4.45 -10.92 10.04
CA THR A 100 4.57 -12.39 9.91
C THR A 100 6.00 -12.81 9.68
N GLU A 101 6.34 -14.06 9.99
CA GLU A 101 7.62 -14.67 9.62
C GLU A 101 7.40 -16.09 9.11
N GLY A 102 8.14 -16.48 8.07
CA GLY A 102 8.11 -17.80 7.46
C GLY A 102 7.01 -18.01 6.43
N ILE A 103 6.35 -16.95 5.97
CA ILE A 103 5.31 -17.00 4.93
C ILE A 103 5.42 -15.81 3.98
N ASP A 104 5.42 -16.08 2.67
CA ASP A 104 5.39 -15.05 1.65
C ASP A 104 3.98 -14.45 1.57
N VAL A 105 3.83 -13.24 2.12
CA VAL A 105 2.56 -12.50 2.14
C VAL A 105 2.17 -12.01 0.74
N ASN A 106 3.13 -11.80 -0.16
CA ASN A 106 2.87 -11.27 -1.50
C ASN A 106 2.46 -12.36 -2.50
N ASP A 107 2.83 -13.63 -2.25
CA ASP A 107 2.34 -14.81 -2.98
C ASP A 107 0.95 -15.30 -2.53
N VAL A 108 0.44 -14.80 -1.40
CA VAL A 108 -0.92 -15.11 -0.93
C VAL A 108 -1.94 -14.86 -2.03
N LYS A 109 -2.77 -15.85 -2.30
CA LYS A 109 -3.85 -15.71 -3.29
C LYS A 109 -5.03 -14.97 -2.69
N ILE A 110 -5.67 -14.09 -3.46
CA ILE A 110 -6.93 -13.47 -3.05
C ILE A 110 -7.97 -14.56 -2.80
N GLY A 111 -8.60 -14.61 -1.63
CA GLY A 111 -9.48 -15.69 -1.18
C GLY A 111 -8.78 -16.84 -0.43
N GLU A 112 -7.45 -16.80 -0.30
CA GLU A 112 -6.72 -17.70 0.58
C GLU A 112 -7.12 -17.45 2.04
N ARG A 113 -7.29 -18.52 2.81
CA ARG A 113 -7.73 -18.45 4.21
C ARG A 113 -6.66 -18.93 5.15
N TRP A 114 -6.41 -18.09 6.15
CA TRP A 114 -5.43 -18.34 7.19
C TRP A 114 -6.16 -18.57 8.50
N ARG A 115 -5.86 -19.69 9.15
CA ARG A 115 -6.14 -19.86 10.57
C ARG A 115 -4.93 -19.36 11.35
N VAL A 116 -5.16 -18.44 12.27
CA VAL A 116 -4.11 -17.83 13.10
C VAL A 116 -4.41 -18.12 14.56
N GLY A 117 -3.43 -18.70 15.26
CA GLY A 117 -3.64 -19.20 16.61
C GLY A 117 -4.75 -20.26 16.65
N ASP A 118 -5.60 -20.19 17.67
CA ASP A 118 -6.61 -21.22 17.91
C ASP A 118 -7.84 -21.08 17.00
N THR A 119 -8.43 -19.87 16.93
CA THR A 119 -9.77 -19.69 16.35
C THR A 119 -9.89 -18.66 15.22
N LEU A 120 -8.97 -17.69 15.13
CA LEU A 120 -9.09 -16.59 14.16
C LEU A 120 -8.98 -17.15 12.74
N LEU A 121 -9.99 -16.88 11.90
CA LEU A 121 -10.00 -17.24 10.48
C LEU A 121 -10.07 -15.97 9.63
N LEU A 122 -9.03 -15.76 8.84
CA LEU A 122 -8.88 -14.62 7.95
C LEU A 122 -8.99 -15.06 6.48
N GLU A 123 -9.46 -14.18 5.60
CA GLU A 123 -9.47 -14.39 4.15
C GLU A 123 -8.85 -13.18 3.43
N ALA A 124 -7.86 -13.43 2.56
CA ALA A 124 -7.14 -12.38 1.84
C ALA A 124 -8.05 -11.69 0.80
N THR A 125 -8.04 -10.36 0.75
CA THR A 125 -9.00 -9.59 -0.06
C THR A 125 -8.33 -8.71 -1.11
N SER A 126 -7.16 -8.14 -0.79
CA SER A 126 -6.50 -7.14 -1.62
C SER A 126 -5.07 -6.86 -1.15
N PRO A 127 -4.21 -6.32 -2.03
CA PRO A 127 -2.95 -5.72 -1.61
C PRO A 127 -3.18 -4.36 -0.94
N ARG A 128 -2.20 -3.89 -0.16
CA ARG A 128 -2.15 -2.47 0.20
C ARG A 128 -1.78 -1.61 -1.01
N ILE A 129 -2.50 -0.51 -1.18
CA ILE A 129 -2.12 0.55 -2.11
C ILE A 129 -1.44 1.68 -1.32
N PRO A 130 -0.21 2.11 -1.68
CA PRO A 130 0.47 3.21 -0.99
C PRO A 130 -0.32 4.52 -1.14
N CYS A 131 -0.58 5.20 -0.02
CA CYS A 131 -1.19 6.52 0.03
C CYS A 131 -0.16 7.61 0.37
N SER A 132 -0.55 8.88 0.27
CA SER A 132 0.32 10.01 0.64
C SER A 132 0.78 9.95 2.09
N THR A 133 -0.10 9.59 3.04
CA THR A 133 0.25 9.44 4.46
C THR A 133 1.40 8.45 4.62
N PHE A 134 1.39 7.35 3.86
CA PHE A 134 2.48 6.37 3.88
C PHE A 134 3.78 6.90 3.30
N ALA A 135 3.71 7.66 2.20
CA ALA A 135 4.87 8.29 1.60
C ALA A 135 5.49 9.37 2.51
N ASP A 136 4.66 10.21 3.11
CA ASP A 136 5.07 11.26 4.04
C ASP A 136 5.62 10.66 5.34
N TRP A 137 4.99 9.59 5.86
CA TRP A 137 5.43 8.87 7.06
C TRP A 137 6.86 8.34 6.96
N LEU A 138 7.23 7.76 5.83
CA LEU A 138 8.59 7.26 5.63
C LEU A 138 9.59 8.36 5.25
N GLY A 139 9.09 9.53 4.82
CA GLY A 139 9.93 10.68 4.46
C GLY A 139 10.88 10.42 3.28
N GLN A 140 10.64 9.37 2.49
CA GLN A 140 11.53 8.96 1.40
C GLN A 140 11.10 9.57 0.07
N ARG A 141 12.02 10.27 -0.59
CA ARG A 141 11.74 10.86 -1.91
C ARG A 141 11.48 9.75 -2.94
N GLY A 142 10.38 9.88 -3.67
CA GLY A 142 10.00 8.92 -4.71
C GLY A 142 9.53 7.56 -4.16
N TRP A 143 9.21 7.47 -2.87
CA TRP A 143 8.85 6.23 -2.19
C TRP A 143 7.77 5.43 -2.91
N VAL A 144 6.65 6.07 -3.28
CA VAL A 144 5.52 5.41 -3.95
C VAL A 144 5.96 4.68 -5.21
N ARG A 145 6.85 5.28 -6.02
CA ARG A 145 7.37 4.65 -7.24
C ARG A 145 8.28 3.47 -6.94
N ARG A 146 9.17 3.59 -5.94
CA ARG A 146 10.06 2.49 -5.51
C ARG A 146 9.23 1.32 -4.98
N PHE A 147 8.29 1.59 -4.08
CA PHE A 147 7.37 0.61 -3.52
C PHE A 147 6.53 -0.09 -4.59
N ALA A 148 5.99 0.68 -5.55
CA ALA A 148 5.26 0.13 -6.70
C ALA A 148 6.12 -0.79 -7.56
N GLY A 149 7.39 -0.42 -7.80
CA GLY A 149 8.34 -1.22 -8.58
C GLY A 149 8.75 -2.53 -7.91
N ALA A 150 8.92 -2.54 -6.60
CA ALA A 150 9.26 -3.75 -5.84
C ALA A 150 8.11 -4.76 -5.78
N ALA A 151 6.85 -4.29 -5.86
CA ALA A 151 5.65 -5.13 -5.78
C ALA A 151 5.58 -6.00 -4.51
N LEU A 152 6.03 -5.44 -3.38
CA LEU A 152 5.94 -6.02 -2.03
C LEU A 152 4.91 -5.27 -1.17
N PRO A 153 3.61 -5.29 -1.51
CA PRO A 153 2.59 -4.47 -0.85
C PRO A 153 2.12 -5.02 0.50
N GLY A 154 2.32 -6.30 0.80
CA GLY A 154 1.58 -6.99 1.84
C GLY A 154 0.09 -7.13 1.52
N ALA A 155 -0.65 -7.74 2.45
CA ALA A 155 -2.01 -8.21 2.20
C ALA A 155 -3.01 -7.72 3.24
N TYR A 156 -4.17 -7.27 2.77
CA TYR A 156 -5.36 -7.08 3.60
C TYR A 156 -6.18 -8.35 3.69
N PHE A 157 -6.77 -8.56 4.86
CA PHE A 157 -7.65 -9.67 5.17
C PHE A 157 -8.97 -9.16 5.76
N ARG A 158 -10.04 -9.90 5.46
CA ARG A 158 -11.32 -9.84 6.17
C ARG A 158 -11.38 -10.93 7.24
N VAL A 159 -12.17 -10.70 8.28
CA VAL A 159 -12.39 -11.68 9.37
C VAL A 159 -13.58 -12.56 9.03
N LEU A 160 -13.34 -13.86 8.83
CA LEU A 160 -14.41 -14.85 8.62
C LEU A 160 -14.89 -15.46 9.94
N ARG A 161 -14.01 -15.56 10.94
CA ARG A 161 -14.32 -15.99 12.29
C ARG A 161 -13.46 -15.20 13.28
N PRO A 162 -14.04 -14.58 14.31
CA PRO A 162 -13.29 -13.82 15.30
C PRO A 162 -12.39 -14.72 16.17
N GLY A 163 -11.41 -14.10 16.82
CA GLY A 163 -10.50 -14.79 17.72
C GLY A 163 -9.61 -13.84 18.51
N THR A 164 -8.76 -14.41 19.36
CA THR A 164 -7.73 -13.67 20.08
C THR A 164 -6.37 -14.17 19.64
N ILE A 165 -5.48 -13.25 19.30
CA ILE A 165 -4.14 -13.56 18.79
C ILE A 165 -3.04 -12.80 19.54
N ARG A 166 -1.82 -13.31 19.50
CA ARG A 166 -0.61 -12.71 20.08
C ARG A 166 0.62 -13.08 19.27
N ALA A 167 1.74 -12.42 19.56
CA ALA A 167 3.04 -12.82 19.03
C ALA A 167 3.35 -14.29 19.36
N GLY A 168 3.93 -15.00 18.41
CA GLY A 168 4.22 -16.43 18.47
C GLY A 168 3.11 -17.34 17.96
N ASP A 169 1.89 -16.84 17.76
CA ASP A 169 0.79 -17.68 17.26
C ASP A 169 1.06 -18.16 15.83
N ARG A 170 0.83 -19.45 15.59
CA ARG A 170 1.06 -20.10 14.29
C ARG A 170 0.06 -19.58 13.24
N ILE A 171 0.54 -19.46 12.01
CA ILE A 171 -0.27 -19.23 10.82
C ILE A 171 -0.37 -20.54 10.05
N GLU A 172 -1.60 -20.94 9.71
CA GLU A 172 -1.86 -22.12 8.89
C GLU A 172 -2.76 -21.76 7.71
N VAL A 173 -2.30 -22.06 6.49
CA VAL A 173 -3.12 -21.95 5.28
C VAL A 173 -4.10 -23.11 5.25
N VAL A 174 -5.37 -22.83 5.55
CA VAL A 174 -6.44 -23.86 5.61
C VAL A 174 -7.25 -23.95 4.33
N HIS A 175 -7.15 -22.95 3.45
CA HIS A 175 -7.74 -22.97 2.12
C HIS A 175 -6.92 -22.11 1.18
N ARG A 176 -6.61 -22.62 -0.02
CA ARG A 176 -5.96 -21.87 -1.09
C ARG A 176 -6.78 -22.02 -2.38
N PRO A 177 -7.20 -20.91 -3.02
CA PRO A 177 -8.02 -20.97 -4.22
C PRO A 177 -7.25 -21.46 -5.46
N ALA A 178 -7.98 -21.94 -6.46
CA ALA A 178 -7.43 -22.56 -7.66
C ALA A 178 -6.84 -21.56 -8.66
N HIS A 179 -7.34 -20.32 -8.71
CA HIS A 179 -6.81 -19.27 -9.59
C HIS A 179 -5.39 -18.82 -9.17
N ASP A 180 -4.77 -17.94 -9.94
CA ASP A 180 -3.40 -17.47 -9.73
C ASP A 180 -3.29 -15.99 -9.32
N VAL A 181 -4.43 -15.34 -9.05
CA VAL A 181 -4.48 -13.96 -8.55
C VAL A 181 -3.86 -13.87 -7.15
N SER A 182 -2.55 -13.61 -7.10
CA SER A 182 -1.83 -13.28 -5.87
C SER A 182 -1.97 -11.80 -5.49
N VAL A 183 -1.61 -11.49 -4.26
CA VAL A 183 -1.49 -10.12 -3.73
C VAL A 183 -0.56 -9.28 -4.62
N ALA A 184 0.63 -9.79 -4.98
CA ALA A 184 1.55 -9.11 -5.90
C ALA A 184 0.96 -8.91 -7.30
N LEU A 185 0.22 -9.89 -7.85
CA LEU A 185 -0.45 -9.75 -9.14
C LEU A 185 -1.52 -8.66 -9.08
N ALA A 186 -2.38 -8.70 -8.05
CA ALA A 186 -3.44 -7.72 -7.85
C ALA A 186 -2.89 -6.30 -7.67
N PHE A 187 -1.71 -6.16 -7.07
CA PHE A 187 -1.03 -4.88 -6.90
C PHE A 187 -0.49 -4.32 -8.22
N ARG A 188 0.25 -5.14 -8.98
CA ARG A 188 0.79 -4.76 -10.29
C ARG A 188 -0.31 -4.39 -11.28
N ALA A 189 -1.42 -5.14 -11.30
CA ALA A 189 -2.59 -4.84 -12.12
C ALA A 189 -3.18 -3.44 -11.87
N GLN A 190 -3.09 -2.96 -10.62
CA GLN A 190 -3.60 -1.64 -10.22
C GLN A 190 -2.63 -0.50 -10.55
N LEU A 191 -1.32 -0.69 -10.36
CA LEU A 191 -0.36 0.43 -10.33
C LEU A 191 0.65 0.49 -11.48
N GLY A 192 0.76 -0.53 -12.34
CA GLY A 192 1.80 -0.52 -13.39
C GLY A 192 1.55 -1.40 -14.60
N GLU A 193 0.69 -2.42 -14.50
CA GLU A 193 0.54 -3.43 -15.53
C GLU A 193 -0.95 -3.65 -15.92
N PRO A 194 -1.54 -2.74 -16.71
CA PRO A 194 -2.95 -2.85 -17.12
C PRO A 194 -3.32 -4.17 -17.80
N ALA A 195 -2.36 -4.80 -18.47
CA ALA A 195 -2.54 -6.11 -19.11
C ALA A 195 -2.91 -7.23 -18.12
N LEU A 196 -2.62 -7.07 -16.82
CA LEU A 196 -2.99 -8.04 -15.79
C LEU A 196 -4.44 -7.87 -15.30
N ARG A 197 -5.10 -6.74 -15.56
CA ARG A 197 -6.42 -6.42 -15.01
C ARG A 197 -7.51 -7.46 -15.30
N PRO A 198 -7.62 -8.04 -16.51
CA PRO A 198 -8.64 -9.06 -16.78
C PRO A 198 -8.50 -10.30 -15.89
N ARG A 199 -7.28 -10.63 -15.43
CA ARG A 199 -7.02 -11.80 -14.58
C ARG A 199 -7.66 -11.68 -13.20
N LEU A 200 -7.88 -10.45 -12.71
CA LEU A 200 -8.45 -10.22 -11.39
C LEU A 200 -9.83 -10.85 -11.23
N LEU A 201 -10.62 -10.92 -12.30
CA LEU A 201 -11.97 -11.51 -12.27
C LEU A 201 -11.98 -12.97 -11.82
N ALA A 202 -10.89 -13.72 -11.98
CA ALA A 202 -10.78 -15.10 -11.52
C ALA A 202 -10.91 -15.23 -9.99
N ALA A 203 -10.61 -14.17 -9.22
CA ALA A 203 -10.80 -14.15 -7.77
C ALA A 203 -12.24 -13.84 -7.33
N GLY A 204 -13.12 -13.40 -8.25
CA GLY A 204 -14.53 -13.18 -7.98
C GLY A 204 -14.79 -12.31 -6.75
N THR A 205 -15.75 -12.72 -5.92
CA THR A 205 -16.15 -12.00 -4.71
C THR A 205 -15.15 -12.11 -3.56
N ALA A 206 -14.07 -12.89 -3.70
CA ALA A 206 -12.99 -12.88 -2.71
C ALA A 206 -12.22 -11.56 -2.74
N LEU A 207 -12.21 -10.86 -3.89
CA LEU A 207 -11.63 -9.52 -4.00
C LEU A 207 -12.32 -8.52 -3.08
N HIS A 208 -11.55 -7.54 -2.61
CA HIS A 208 -12.07 -6.32 -2.03
C HIS A 208 -13.15 -5.72 -2.95
N THR A 209 -14.28 -5.34 -2.37
CA THR A 209 -15.51 -4.99 -3.10
C THR A 209 -15.29 -3.91 -4.16
N GLU A 210 -14.55 -2.84 -3.85
CA GLU A 210 -14.24 -1.78 -4.82
C GLU A 210 -13.26 -2.23 -5.91
N LEU A 211 -12.32 -3.12 -5.59
CA LEU A 211 -11.38 -3.65 -6.58
C LEU A 211 -12.10 -4.60 -7.54
N TYR A 212 -13.04 -5.39 -7.04
CA TYR A 212 -13.92 -6.20 -7.87
C TYR A 212 -14.72 -5.33 -8.86
N ARG A 213 -15.33 -4.24 -8.39
CA ARG A 213 -16.05 -3.29 -9.29
C ARG A 213 -15.14 -2.70 -10.37
N LYS A 214 -13.91 -2.32 -10.00
CA LYS A 214 -12.90 -1.85 -10.98
C LYS A 214 -12.54 -2.95 -11.98
N ALA A 215 -12.33 -4.18 -11.52
CA ALA A 215 -12.01 -5.32 -12.39
C ALA A 215 -13.12 -5.61 -13.41
N VAL A 216 -14.39 -5.53 -12.99
CA VAL A 216 -15.55 -5.64 -13.89
C VAL A 216 -15.53 -4.50 -14.91
N ALA A 217 -15.40 -3.25 -14.47
CA ALA A 217 -15.37 -2.09 -15.37
C ALA A 217 -14.19 -2.12 -16.37
N TRP A 218 -13.04 -2.67 -15.99
CA TRP A 218 -11.89 -2.85 -16.90
C TRP A 218 -12.09 -3.96 -17.94
N ALA A 219 -12.99 -4.90 -17.68
CA ALA A 219 -13.30 -5.99 -18.58
C ALA A 219 -14.44 -5.64 -19.55
N GLU A 220 -15.21 -4.59 -19.28
CA GLU A 220 -16.21 -4.10 -20.22
C GLU A 220 -15.51 -3.57 -21.48
N PRO A 221 -15.91 -4.03 -22.68
CA PRO A 221 -15.38 -3.46 -23.91
C PRO A 221 -15.74 -1.98 -23.94
N ALA A 222 -14.78 -1.12 -24.28
CA ALA A 222 -15.04 0.29 -24.52
C ALA A 222 -16.19 0.39 -25.51
N THR A 223 -17.36 0.81 -25.04
CA THR A 223 -18.52 1.04 -25.92
C THR A 223 -18.06 2.00 -26.99
N ALA A 224 -18.12 1.56 -28.25
CA ALA A 224 -17.83 2.40 -29.41
C ALA A 224 -18.69 3.66 -29.29
N THR A 225 -18.08 4.76 -28.87
CA THR A 225 -18.68 6.08 -29.04
C THR A 225 -18.78 6.30 -30.53
N ASP A 226 -20.03 6.26 -30.97
CA ASP A 226 -20.57 6.55 -32.28
C ASP A 226 -19.78 7.70 -32.94
N THR A 227 -18.92 7.35 -33.90
CA THR A 227 -18.28 8.32 -34.79
C THR A 227 -19.17 8.46 -36.02
N THR A 228 -20.28 9.18 -35.87
CA THR A 228 -21.01 9.74 -37.00
C THR A 228 -21.22 11.23 -36.74
N ASP A 229 -20.19 12.02 -37.03
CA ASP A 229 -20.37 13.17 -37.91
C ASP A 229 -18.99 13.64 -38.42
N ARG A 230 -18.60 13.14 -39.59
CA ARG A 230 -17.64 13.82 -40.48
C ARG A 230 -18.38 14.16 -41.75
N THR A 231 -18.76 15.43 -41.88
CA THR A 231 -18.77 16.10 -43.17
C THR A 231 -17.62 17.10 -43.19
N ASP A 232 -16.55 16.74 -43.90
CA ASP A 232 -15.62 17.72 -44.46
C ASP A 232 -16.33 18.53 -45.56
N PRO A 233 -15.89 19.76 -45.82
CA PRO A 233 -15.39 19.99 -47.16
C PRO A 233 -14.03 20.74 -47.20
N ALA A 234 -13.12 20.13 -47.95
CA ALA A 234 -12.08 20.68 -48.85
C ALA A 234 -11.33 22.01 -48.53
N ASP A 235 -10.00 21.82 -48.44
CA ASP A 235 -8.80 22.69 -48.59
C ASP A 235 -8.74 23.49 -49.94
N PRO A 236 -7.75 24.35 -50.31
CA PRO A 236 -6.44 24.65 -49.67
C PRO A 236 -5.87 26.10 -49.75
N ALA A 237 -4.78 26.38 -49.02
CA ALA A 237 -3.68 27.27 -49.45
C ALA A 237 -2.38 27.11 -48.60
N GLU A 238 -1.32 26.64 -49.24
CA GLU A 238 0.11 26.63 -48.84
C GLU A 238 0.81 27.99 -49.21
N PRO A 239 2.14 28.20 -48.97
CA PRO A 239 2.95 28.06 -47.75
C PRO A 239 3.87 29.30 -47.52
N ALA A 240 4.66 29.34 -46.44
CA ALA A 240 5.84 30.22 -46.38
C ALA A 240 7.01 29.56 -45.64
N GLU A 241 8.17 29.59 -46.30
CA GLU A 241 9.45 28.96 -45.95
C GLU A 241 10.24 29.66 -44.83
N LYS A 242 10.99 28.82 -44.09
CA LYS A 242 12.39 28.92 -43.62
C LYS A 242 12.90 30.21 -42.98
N THR A 243 13.53 30.07 -41.81
CA THR A 243 15.01 30.13 -41.74
C THR A 243 15.57 29.59 -40.41
N GLU A 244 16.76 29.07 -40.56
CA GLU A 244 17.64 28.28 -39.70
C GLU A 244 18.50 29.17 -38.76
N SER A 245 18.91 28.66 -37.59
CA SER A 245 20.31 28.63 -37.09
C SER A 245 20.43 28.40 -35.57
N ALA A 246 20.97 27.23 -35.20
CA ALA A 246 22.11 26.95 -34.29
C ALA A 246 22.81 28.16 -33.59
N GLU A 247 23.43 28.12 -32.40
CA GLU A 247 23.69 27.17 -31.29
C GLU A 247 24.37 27.99 -30.12
N PRO A 248 25.09 27.47 -29.09
CA PRO A 248 24.81 27.74 -27.67
C PRO A 248 25.89 28.54 -26.90
N ALA A 249 25.57 28.99 -25.67
CA ALA A 249 26.50 29.45 -24.63
C ALA A 249 25.74 29.46 -23.28
N GLU A 250 26.28 29.23 -22.09
CA GLU A 250 27.55 28.74 -21.54
C GLU A 250 27.25 28.51 -20.04
N LYS A 251 27.98 27.59 -19.39
CA LYS A 251 27.85 27.28 -17.97
C LYS A 251 28.35 28.45 -17.11
N THR A 252 27.74 28.69 -15.96
CA THR A 252 28.41 29.38 -14.85
C THR A 252 27.99 28.76 -13.52
N GLU A 253 28.97 28.22 -12.80
CA GLU A 253 28.89 27.71 -11.43
C GLU A 253 28.72 28.84 -10.40
N PRO A 254 28.14 28.58 -9.21
CA PRO A 254 28.02 29.57 -8.16
C PRO A 254 29.29 29.66 -7.30
N ALA A 255 29.64 30.90 -6.92
CA ALA A 255 30.73 31.19 -5.99
C ALA A 255 30.26 31.07 -4.51
N GLU A 256 31.08 30.41 -3.69
CA GLU A 256 31.00 30.41 -2.22
C GLU A 256 31.46 31.76 -1.62
N PRO A 257 30.98 32.12 -0.41
CA PRO A 257 31.74 32.98 0.48
C PRO A 257 32.17 32.28 1.77
N VAL A 258 33.49 32.05 1.83
CA VAL A 258 34.47 32.30 2.91
C VAL A 258 33.96 32.38 4.37
N ALA A 259 34.52 31.48 5.18
CA ALA A 259 34.48 31.43 6.63
C ALA A 259 35.12 32.65 7.32
N ALA A 260 34.45 33.18 8.35
CA ALA A 260 35.03 34.11 9.30
C ALA A 260 35.44 33.37 10.59
N THR A 261 36.74 33.33 10.82
CA THR A 261 37.41 32.98 12.07
C THR A 261 37.06 33.97 13.19
N GLY A 262 36.72 33.46 14.37
CA GLY A 262 36.63 34.23 15.61
C GLY A 262 37.09 33.39 16.79
N ALA A 263 38.32 33.60 17.23
CA ALA A 263 38.89 33.00 18.44
C ALA A 263 39.05 34.06 19.55
N ALA A 264 38.80 33.60 20.77
CA ALA A 264 39.28 34.06 22.08
C ALA A 264 38.67 35.33 22.70
N LYS A 265 38.04 35.14 23.87
CA LYS A 265 38.58 35.66 25.16
C LYS A 265 37.97 34.92 26.36
N SER A 266 38.86 34.29 27.12
CA SER A 266 38.71 33.98 28.55
C SER A 266 38.92 35.26 29.36
N ILE A 267 38.06 35.57 30.33
CA ILE A 267 38.37 36.06 31.69
C ILE A 267 37.12 35.79 32.56
N GLY A 268 37.28 35.16 33.74
CA GLY A 268 36.29 35.17 34.83
C GLY A 268 35.92 33.81 35.38
#